data_AF-A0A1G9C5K3-F1
#
_entry.id   AF-A0A1G9C5K3-F1
#
_cell.length_a   1.000
_cell.length_b   1.000
_cell.length_c   1.000
_cell.angle_alpha   90.00
_cell.angle_beta   90.00
_cell.angle_gamma   90.00
#
_symmetry.space_group_name_H-M   'P 1'
#
loop_
_entity.id
_entity.type
_entity.pdbx_description
1 polymer ?
#
loop_
_entity_poly.entity_id
_entity_poly.type
_entity_poly.pdbx_seq_one_letter_code
_entity_poly.pdbx_strand_id
1 'polypeptide(L)'
;MNPKEFKTDDGDLYYYFEEPWIPFENQNVLQRIFRLNRDFDKIFESLDEVEELVDDLNESEPSRSLLHKGISNIHTLIQCLEEYLYNFPDLLSEDWFVDFWQTVAAATWRAEKGVFDDKPGQLESRLREILDHTSQSPYKGIYQPFSDFIERRGWEISVHDIPEEYRNDVYEARDLYCLGYFSTSLFVLGRAVEKALLELGQLRNIRSIEAFGREKSWNEARFYSRKEALKHIQHPTGTEKMISQRQYHEISILVDYRNNVAHTDYDNLDRQEALRQIQNAFSLLQEMCEKIGELRELSDDEIEPIEGQSVN
;
A
#
# COMPACT_ATOMS: atom_id res chain seq x y z
N MET A 1 -8.51 21.49 17.88
CA MET A 1 -7.98 22.63 17.08
C MET A 1 -8.98 23.78 17.17
N ASN A 2 -8.54 25.03 17.04
CA ASN A 2 -9.48 26.16 16.99
C ASN A 2 -10.02 26.29 15.55
N PRO A 3 -11.34 26.20 15.32
CA PRO A 3 -11.93 26.49 14.02
C PRO A 3 -11.57 27.90 13.57
N LYS A 4 -11.31 28.08 12.28
CA LYS A 4 -11.11 29.41 11.69
C LYS A 4 -12.46 29.94 11.19
N GLU A 5 -12.74 31.18 11.55
CA GLU A 5 -13.94 31.88 11.09
C GLU A 5 -13.70 32.51 9.73
N PHE A 6 -14.58 32.24 8.78
CA PHE A 6 -14.67 32.90 7.50
C PHE A 6 -16.05 33.54 7.35
N LYS A 7 -16.12 34.82 7.04
CA LYS A 7 -17.38 35.53 6.85
C LYS A 7 -17.52 35.91 5.38
N THR A 8 -18.61 35.49 4.76
CA THR A 8 -18.93 35.87 3.37
C THR A 8 -19.43 37.31 3.30
N ASP A 9 -19.39 37.88 2.09
CA ASP A 9 -19.87 39.25 1.82
C ASP A 9 -21.36 39.45 2.15
N ASP A 10 -22.14 38.37 2.12
CA ASP A 10 -23.58 38.36 2.46
C ASP A 10 -23.83 38.26 3.98
N GLY A 11 -22.76 38.14 4.79
CA GLY A 11 -22.83 38.13 6.25
C GLY A 11 -22.89 36.74 6.89
N ASP A 12 -22.97 35.68 6.09
CA ASP A 12 -22.95 34.30 6.59
C ASP A 12 -21.57 33.97 7.16
N LEU A 13 -21.55 33.40 8.37
CA LEU A 13 -20.36 32.95 9.08
C LEU A 13 -20.16 31.44 8.83
N TYR A 14 -18.96 31.07 8.41
CA TYR A 14 -18.51 29.71 8.17
C TYR A 14 -17.37 29.41 9.13
N TYR A 15 -17.40 28.24 9.74
CA TYR A 15 -16.26 27.71 10.47
C TYR A 15 -15.60 26.66 9.60
N TYR A 16 -14.33 26.84 9.26
CA TYR A 16 -13.56 25.85 8.51
C TYR A 16 -12.34 25.40 9.32
N PHE A 17 -11.98 24.13 9.17
CA PHE A 17 -10.74 23.57 9.68
C PHE A 17 -9.73 23.52 8.54
N GLU A 18 -8.43 23.67 8.83
CA GLU A 18 -7.39 23.50 7.80
C GLU A 18 -7.50 22.12 7.16
N GLU A 19 -7.35 22.06 5.84
CA GLU A 19 -7.37 20.82 5.07
C GLU A 19 -6.39 19.79 5.68
N PRO A 20 -6.87 18.63 6.18
CA PRO A 20 -6.06 17.70 6.98
C PRO A 20 -4.91 17.05 6.21
N TRP A 21 -4.94 17.12 4.87
CA TRP A 21 -3.90 16.58 3.99
C TRP A 21 -2.65 17.46 3.90
N ILE A 22 -2.73 18.79 4.03
CA ILE A 22 -1.54 19.66 3.87
C ILE A 22 -0.38 19.28 4.81
N PRO A 23 -0.61 18.92 6.09
CA PRO A 23 0.44 18.38 6.95
C PRO A 23 0.78 16.90 6.67
N PHE A 24 -0.15 16.12 6.11
CA PHE A 24 0.01 14.69 5.81
C PHE A 24 0.88 14.45 4.57
N GLU A 25 0.69 15.23 3.51
CA GLU A 25 1.48 15.16 2.26
C GLU A 25 2.97 15.42 2.50
N ASN A 26 3.31 16.22 3.50
CA ASN A 26 4.70 16.56 3.83
C ASN A 26 5.37 15.56 4.80
N GLN A 27 4.65 14.54 5.26
CA GLN A 27 5.18 13.50 6.15
C GLN A 27 5.85 12.38 5.37
N ASN A 28 6.89 11.78 5.97
CA ASN A 28 7.52 10.60 5.40
C ASN A 28 6.63 9.35 5.55
N VAL A 29 6.96 8.29 4.80
CA VAL A 29 6.20 7.03 4.73
C VAL A 29 5.90 6.45 6.12
N LEU A 30 6.90 6.36 7.00
CA LEU A 30 6.73 5.79 8.34
C LEU A 30 5.75 6.62 9.19
N GLN A 31 5.87 7.95 9.14
CA GLN A 31 4.96 8.85 9.85
C GLN A 31 3.52 8.70 9.36
N ARG A 32 3.33 8.54 8.05
CA ARG A 32 2.00 8.29 7.47
C ARG A 32 1.41 6.95 7.91
N ILE A 33 2.20 5.87 7.96
CA ILE A 33 1.75 4.57 8.49
C ILE A 33 1.29 4.69 9.94
N PHE A 34 2.12 5.28 10.81
CA PHE A 34 1.76 5.46 12.22
C PHE A 34 0.52 6.32 12.39
N ARG A 35 0.36 7.33 11.52
CA ARG A 35 -0.81 8.21 11.51
C ARG A 35 -2.07 7.46 11.09
N LEU A 36 -2.02 6.71 9.99
CA LEU A 36 -3.15 5.87 9.55
C LEU A 36 -3.55 4.87 10.63
N ASN A 37 -2.59 4.17 11.26
CA ASN A 37 -2.90 3.24 12.34
C ASN A 37 -3.57 3.93 13.54
N ARG A 38 -3.09 5.11 13.94
CA ARG A 38 -3.72 5.91 14.98
C ARG A 38 -5.12 6.37 14.56
N ASP A 39 -5.30 6.73 13.30
CA ASP A 39 -6.56 7.26 12.80
C ASP A 39 -7.60 6.14 12.58
N PHE A 40 -7.17 4.89 12.36
CA PHE A 40 -8.00 3.68 12.47
C PHE A 40 -8.63 3.57 13.87
N ASP A 41 -7.79 3.57 14.91
CA ASP A 41 -8.24 3.46 16.30
C ASP A 41 -9.20 4.61 16.65
N LYS A 42 -8.86 5.84 16.24
CA LYS A 42 -9.69 7.02 16.48
C LYS A 42 -11.05 6.97 15.82
N ILE A 43 -11.19 6.37 14.64
CA ILE A 43 -12.50 6.22 13.99
C ILE A 43 -13.41 5.42 14.91
N PHE A 44 -12.92 4.31 15.47
CA PHE A 44 -13.72 3.46 16.35
C PHE A 44 -13.96 4.09 17.71
N GLU A 45 -12.95 4.72 18.32
CA GLU A 45 -13.13 5.51 19.55
C GLU A 45 -14.19 6.61 19.36
N SER A 46 -14.17 7.32 18.21
CA SER A 46 -15.16 8.37 17.92
C SER A 46 -16.55 7.80 17.70
N LEU A 47 -16.69 6.59 17.13
CA LEU A 47 -17.98 5.92 16.97
C LEU A 47 -18.56 5.49 18.31
N ASP A 48 -17.74 4.94 19.20
CA ASP A 48 -18.14 4.59 20.57
C ASP A 48 -18.57 5.86 21.35
N GLU A 49 -17.82 6.97 21.21
CA GLU A 49 -18.21 8.25 21.79
C GLU A 49 -19.52 8.82 21.21
N VAL A 50 -19.79 8.58 19.92
CA VAL A 50 -21.04 8.98 19.27
C VAL A 50 -22.22 8.17 19.81
N GLU A 51 -22.03 6.88 20.09
CA GLU A 51 -23.05 6.03 20.74
C GLU A 51 -23.39 6.56 22.14
N GLU A 52 -22.39 6.81 22.98
CA GLU A 52 -22.58 7.42 24.32
C GLU A 52 -23.32 8.77 24.24
N LEU A 53 -22.96 9.60 23.25
CA LEU A 53 -23.58 10.91 23.05
C LEU A 53 -25.06 10.82 22.65
N VAL A 54 -25.44 9.83 21.84
CA VAL A 54 -26.83 9.63 21.46
C VAL A 54 -27.65 9.22 22.68
N ASP A 55 -27.10 8.41 23.58
CA ASP A 55 -27.76 8.04 24.83
C ASP A 55 -27.92 9.25 25.77
N ASP A 56 -26.87 10.05 25.96
CA ASP A 56 -26.91 11.29 26.76
C ASP A 56 -27.97 12.29 26.25
N LEU A 57 -28.09 12.43 24.92
CA LEU A 57 -29.06 13.31 24.26
C LEU A 57 -30.51 12.79 24.35
N ASN A 58 -30.71 11.47 24.54
CA ASN A 58 -32.03 10.91 24.80
C ASN A 58 -32.51 11.17 26.22
N GLU A 59 -31.58 11.18 27.17
CA GLU A 59 -31.90 11.32 28.59
C GLU A 59 -32.04 12.79 29.03
N SER A 60 -31.46 13.74 28.28
CA SER A 60 -31.37 15.13 28.69
C SER A 60 -31.47 16.13 27.52
N GLU A 61 -31.94 17.36 27.81
CA GLU A 61 -31.92 18.43 26.80
C GLU A 61 -30.47 18.71 26.32
N PRO A 62 -30.24 18.96 25.02
CA PRO A 62 -28.90 19.14 24.48
C PRO A 62 -28.19 20.33 25.12
N SER A 63 -27.27 20.05 26.05
CA SER A 63 -26.41 21.09 26.60
C SER A 63 -25.40 21.56 25.55
N ARG A 64 -24.91 22.81 25.66
CA ARG A 64 -23.83 23.32 24.79
C ARG A 64 -22.59 22.42 24.80
N SER A 65 -22.31 21.76 25.93
CA SER A 65 -21.19 20.83 26.05
C SER A 65 -21.40 19.57 25.20
N LEU A 66 -22.61 19.01 25.23
CA LEU A 66 -22.97 17.83 24.43
C LEU A 66 -22.96 18.17 22.93
N LEU A 67 -23.49 19.34 22.55
CA LEU A 67 -23.44 19.82 21.17
C LEU A 67 -22.00 19.95 20.68
N HIS A 68 -21.13 20.56 21.47
CA HIS A 68 -19.73 20.71 21.12
C HIS A 68 -19.00 19.37 20.99
N LYS A 69 -19.25 18.42 21.91
CA LYS A 69 -18.65 17.07 21.86
C LYS A 69 -19.12 16.31 20.61
N GLY A 70 -20.41 16.38 20.25
CA GLY A 70 -20.93 15.74 19.04
C GLY A 70 -20.37 16.34 17.75
N ILE A 71 -20.30 17.67 17.65
CA ILE A 71 -19.65 18.36 16.53
C ILE A 71 -18.18 17.97 16.43
N SER A 72 -17.46 17.93 17.55
CA SER A 72 -16.06 17.52 17.58
C SER A 72 -15.87 16.09 17.06
N ASN A 73 -16.73 15.16 17.44
CA ASN A 73 -16.66 13.77 16.96
C ASN A 73 -16.93 13.64 15.46
N ILE A 74 -17.92 14.37 14.93
CA ILE A 74 -18.19 14.44 13.48
C ILE A 74 -16.94 14.92 12.73
N HIS A 75 -16.27 15.96 13.23
CA HIS A 75 -15.04 16.48 12.63
C HIS A 75 -13.87 15.50 12.72
N THR A 76 -13.71 14.79 13.84
CA THR A 76 -12.69 13.74 13.96
C THR A 76 -12.92 12.63 12.93
N LEU A 77 -14.17 12.17 12.80
CA LEU A 77 -14.54 11.12 11.85
C LEU A 77 -14.23 11.53 10.40
N ILE A 78 -14.69 12.70 9.95
CA ILE A 78 -14.45 13.10 8.55
C ILE A 78 -12.96 13.26 8.26
N GLN A 79 -12.20 13.82 9.20
CA GLN A 79 -10.76 13.98 9.05
C GLN A 79 -10.07 12.63 8.87
N CYS A 80 -10.33 11.67 9.75
CA CYS A 80 -9.72 10.35 9.64
C CYS A 80 -10.12 9.66 8.32
N LEU A 81 -11.40 9.74 7.92
CA LEU A 81 -11.86 9.16 6.65
C LEU A 81 -11.22 9.81 5.42
N GLU A 82 -11.02 11.12 5.41
CA GLU A 82 -10.34 11.84 4.32
C GLU A 82 -8.86 11.45 4.22
N GLU A 83 -8.17 11.24 5.35
CA GLU A 83 -6.81 10.73 5.36
C GLU A 83 -6.73 9.31 4.77
N TYR A 84 -7.73 8.47 5.05
CA TYR A 84 -7.86 7.17 4.39
C TYR A 84 -8.14 7.30 2.89
N LEU A 85 -9.10 8.12 2.47
CA LEU A 85 -9.40 8.36 1.05
C LEU A 85 -8.18 8.86 0.27
N TYR A 86 -7.36 9.71 0.88
CA TYR A 86 -6.13 10.19 0.26
C TYR A 86 -5.15 9.05 -0.06
N ASN A 87 -4.97 8.11 0.86
CA ASN A 87 -4.03 6.98 0.67
C ASN A 87 -4.67 5.81 -0.08
N PHE A 88 -5.99 5.70 -0.04
CA PHE A 88 -6.77 4.59 -0.59
C PHE A 88 -7.98 5.10 -1.39
N PRO A 89 -7.76 5.71 -2.58
CA PRO A 89 -8.85 6.28 -3.38
C PRO A 89 -9.89 5.25 -3.84
N ASP A 90 -9.50 3.97 -3.88
CA ASP A 90 -10.36 2.83 -4.20
C ASP A 90 -11.45 2.57 -3.15
N LEU A 91 -11.34 3.12 -1.94
CA LEU A 91 -12.45 3.15 -0.98
C LEU A 91 -13.70 3.84 -1.58
N LEU A 92 -13.56 4.71 -2.58
CA LEU A 92 -14.69 5.29 -3.31
C LEU A 92 -15.43 4.30 -4.21
N SER A 93 -14.88 3.10 -4.42
CA SER A 93 -15.57 2.01 -5.13
C SER A 93 -16.31 1.06 -4.20
N GLU A 94 -16.17 1.24 -2.89
CA GLU A 94 -16.77 0.41 -1.86
C GLU A 94 -18.07 1.06 -1.35
N ASP A 95 -19.23 0.49 -1.70
CA ASP A 95 -20.55 1.05 -1.36
C ASP A 95 -20.69 1.34 0.14
N TRP A 96 -20.22 0.44 1.00
CA TRP A 96 -20.27 0.60 2.47
C TRP A 96 -19.44 1.79 2.97
N PHE A 97 -18.33 2.10 2.30
CA PHE A 97 -17.48 3.23 2.67
C PHE A 97 -18.07 4.53 2.15
N VAL A 98 -18.52 4.54 0.89
CA VAL A 98 -19.12 5.72 0.25
C VAL A 98 -20.35 6.19 1.01
N ASP A 99 -21.25 5.27 1.36
CA ASP A 99 -22.46 5.59 2.12
C ASP A 99 -22.11 6.20 3.50
N PHE A 100 -21.17 5.57 4.23
CA PHE A 100 -20.73 6.10 5.52
C PHE A 100 -20.06 7.47 5.41
N TRP A 101 -19.12 7.61 4.48
CA TRP A 101 -18.39 8.85 4.25
C TRP A 101 -19.32 9.99 3.86
N GLN A 102 -20.31 9.75 2.98
CA GLN A 102 -21.30 10.76 2.61
C GLN A 102 -22.16 11.18 3.79
N THR A 103 -22.57 10.25 4.65
CA THR A 103 -23.34 10.55 5.88
C THR A 103 -22.53 11.43 6.83
N VAL A 104 -21.26 11.09 7.07
CA VAL A 104 -20.36 11.91 7.91
C VAL A 104 -20.10 13.27 7.26
N ALA A 105 -19.83 13.33 5.95
CA ALA A 105 -19.59 14.58 5.23
C ALA A 105 -20.81 15.52 5.28
N ALA A 106 -22.02 14.99 5.15
CA ALA A 106 -23.25 15.75 5.29
C ALA A 106 -23.44 16.30 6.72
N ALA A 107 -23.04 15.53 7.74
CA ALA A 107 -23.05 15.98 9.13
C ALA A 107 -22.01 17.09 9.37
N THR A 108 -20.80 16.94 8.82
CA THR A 108 -19.73 17.96 8.86
C THR A 108 -20.20 19.27 8.25
N TRP A 109 -20.78 19.23 7.04
CA TRP A 109 -21.29 20.43 6.38
C TRP A 109 -22.35 21.16 7.21
N ARG A 110 -23.24 20.41 7.90
CA ARG A 110 -24.24 21.01 8.80
C ARG A 110 -23.61 21.63 10.04
N ALA A 111 -22.58 21.02 10.60
CA ALA A 111 -21.81 21.57 11.73
C ALA A 111 -21.13 22.88 11.34
N GLU A 112 -20.45 22.92 10.19
CA GLU A 112 -19.75 24.11 9.68
C GLU A 112 -20.71 25.27 9.39
N LYS A 113 -21.95 24.96 9.00
CA LYS A 113 -23.04 25.91 8.78
C LYS A 113 -23.72 26.38 10.08
N GLY A 114 -23.31 25.89 11.25
CA GLY A 114 -23.92 26.24 12.54
C GLY A 114 -25.34 25.70 12.74
N VAL A 115 -25.78 24.72 11.91
CA VAL A 115 -27.16 24.22 11.95
C VAL A 115 -27.51 23.60 13.30
N PHE A 116 -26.54 22.97 13.96
CA PHE A 116 -26.74 22.32 15.26
C PHE A 116 -26.81 23.31 16.43
N ASP A 117 -26.24 24.51 16.29
CA ASP A 117 -26.42 25.58 17.27
C ASP A 117 -27.83 26.17 17.20
N ASP A 118 -28.36 26.31 15.98
CA ASP A 118 -29.72 26.82 15.73
C ASP A 118 -30.81 25.78 16.01
N LYS A 119 -30.53 24.50 15.71
CA LYS A 119 -31.46 23.38 15.85
C LYS A 119 -30.79 22.18 16.53
N PRO A 120 -30.59 22.24 17.86
CA PRO A 120 -29.91 21.20 18.64
C PRO A 120 -30.46 19.78 18.45
N GLY A 121 -31.79 19.63 18.33
CA GLY A 121 -32.43 18.33 18.11
C GLY A 121 -32.10 17.66 16.77
N GLN A 122 -31.50 18.39 15.81
CA GLN A 122 -31.01 17.76 14.57
C GLN A 122 -29.68 17.04 14.75
N LEU A 123 -28.91 17.35 15.79
CA LEU A 123 -27.64 16.67 16.05
C LEU A 123 -27.88 15.20 16.38
N GLU A 124 -28.78 14.90 17.32
CA GLU A 124 -29.12 13.53 17.70
C GLU A 124 -29.52 12.69 16.49
N SER A 125 -30.42 13.21 15.65
CA SER A 125 -30.85 12.53 14.41
C SER A 125 -29.68 12.24 13.45
N ARG A 126 -28.68 13.12 13.39
CA ARG A 126 -27.50 12.93 12.52
C ARG A 126 -26.50 11.95 13.10
N LEU A 127 -26.30 11.99 14.41
CA LEU A 127 -25.47 11.01 15.11
C LEU A 127 -26.06 9.60 14.99
N ARG A 128 -27.39 9.45 15.11
CA ARG A 128 -28.08 8.19 14.83
C ARG A 128 -27.89 7.70 13.39
N GLU A 129 -28.01 8.60 12.42
CA GLU A 129 -27.79 8.28 11.01
C GLU A 129 -26.35 7.76 10.78
N ILE A 130 -25.34 8.35 11.45
CA ILE A 130 -23.96 7.84 11.44
C ILE A 130 -23.89 6.43 12.04
N LEU A 131 -24.55 6.19 13.18
CA LEU A 131 -24.58 4.87 13.85
C LEU A 131 -25.36 3.80 13.06
N ASP A 132 -26.33 4.17 12.24
CA ASP A 132 -27.04 3.20 11.37
C ASP A 132 -26.08 2.52 10.39
N HIS A 133 -24.93 3.13 10.10
CA HIS A 133 -23.85 2.59 9.29
C HIS A 133 -22.77 1.86 10.11
N THR A 134 -22.96 1.63 11.42
CA THR A 134 -21.99 0.90 12.26
C THR A 134 -22.42 -0.54 12.57
N SER A 135 -23.40 -1.07 11.83
CA SER A 135 -23.82 -2.47 11.96
C SER A 135 -22.64 -3.45 11.87
N GLN A 136 -22.59 -4.46 12.75
CA GLN A 136 -21.66 -5.60 12.62
C GLN A 136 -22.02 -6.55 11.46
N SER A 137 -23.06 -6.24 10.68
CA SER A 137 -23.37 -7.01 9.48
C SER A 137 -22.22 -6.88 8.48
N PRO A 138 -21.62 -8.00 8.02
CA PRO A 138 -20.44 -7.99 7.13
C PRO A 138 -20.68 -7.36 5.75
N TYR A 139 -21.90 -6.90 5.45
CA TYR A 139 -22.29 -6.32 4.17
C TYR A 139 -22.86 -4.90 4.27
N LYS A 140 -22.94 -4.29 5.47
CA LYS A 140 -23.68 -3.03 5.64
C LYS A 140 -23.10 -2.01 6.62
N GLY A 141 -22.31 -2.40 7.60
CA GLY A 141 -21.70 -1.41 8.50
C GLY A 141 -20.19 -1.31 8.34
N ILE A 142 -19.59 -0.25 8.87
CA ILE A 142 -18.19 0.10 8.63
C ILE A 142 -17.19 -0.77 9.40
N TYR A 143 -17.51 -1.24 10.62
CA TYR A 143 -16.53 -1.93 11.50
C TYR A 143 -15.82 -3.11 10.82
N GLN A 144 -16.57 -4.13 10.42
CA GLN A 144 -15.96 -5.35 9.86
C GLN A 144 -15.36 -5.13 8.47
N PRO A 145 -16.05 -4.49 7.50
CA PRO A 145 -15.49 -4.25 6.17
C PRO A 145 -14.26 -3.34 6.18
N PHE A 146 -14.20 -2.35 7.08
CA PHE A 146 -13.02 -1.49 7.18
C PHE A 146 -11.85 -2.22 7.82
N SER A 147 -12.08 -3.01 8.88
CA SER A 147 -11.03 -3.89 9.43
C SER A 147 -10.55 -4.89 8.39
N ASP A 148 -11.47 -5.56 7.68
CA ASP A 148 -11.16 -6.50 6.60
C ASP A 148 -10.39 -5.81 5.46
N PHE A 149 -10.76 -4.59 5.08
CA PHE A 149 -10.06 -3.81 4.05
C PHE A 149 -8.61 -3.55 4.45
N ILE A 150 -8.38 -3.11 5.68
CA ILE A 150 -7.03 -2.84 6.19
C ILE A 150 -6.22 -4.13 6.37
N GLU A 151 -6.84 -5.17 6.93
CA GLU A 151 -6.19 -6.45 7.14
C GLU A 151 -5.81 -7.12 5.83
N ARG A 152 -6.72 -7.14 4.84
CA ARG A 152 -6.52 -7.82 3.56
C ARG A 152 -5.71 -7.01 2.55
N ARG A 153 -5.57 -5.70 2.73
CA ARG A 153 -4.72 -4.87 1.88
C ARG A 153 -3.26 -5.32 1.99
N GLY A 154 -2.70 -5.75 0.87
CA GLY A 154 -1.35 -6.30 0.80
C GLY A 154 -1.30 -7.83 0.84
N TRP A 155 -2.41 -8.53 1.10
CA TRP A 155 -2.48 -10.00 0.99
C TRP A 155 -2.34 -10.49 -0.45
N GLU A 156 -2.43 -9.59 -1.43
CA GLU A 156 -2.12 -9.92 -2.82
C GLU A 156 -0.67 -10.39 -3.02
N ILE A 157 0.21 -10.20 -2.04
CA ILE A 157 1.61 -10.68 -2.00
C ILE A 157 1.82 -11.59 -0.79
N SER A 158 1.84 -12.91 -1.02
CA SER A 158 1.96 -13.92 0.04
C SER A 158 3.41 -14.10 0.51
N VAL A 159 3.80 -13.43 1.59
CA VAL A 159 5.19 -13.46 2.10
C VAL A 159 5.66 -14.86 2.53
N HIS A 160 4.72 -15.76 2.82
CA HIS A 160 5.03 -17.12 3.27
C HIS A 160 5.49 -18.05 2.13
N ASP A 161 5.21 -17.70 0.88
CA ASP A 161 5.56 -18.51 -0.29
C ASP A 161 7.01 -18.31 -0.76
N ILE A 162 7.79 -17.51 -0.03
CA ILE A 162 9.17 -17.16 -0.36
C ILE A 162 10.12 -17.57 0.80
N PRO A 163 11.35 -18.04 0.51
CA PRO A 163 12.37 -18.32 1.51
C PRO A 163 12.69 -17.12 2.43
N GLU A 164 13.10 -17.41 3.66
CA GLU A 164 13.32 -16.40 4.71
C GLU A 164 14.28 -15.28 4.29
N GLU A 165 15.29 -15.61 3.49
CA GLU A 165 16.33 -14.68 3.01
C GLU A 165 15.78 -13.53 2.12
N TYR A 166 14.59 -13.70 1.53
CA TYR A 166 13.94 -12.68 0.70
C TYR A 166 12.70 -12.05 1.37
N ARG A 167 12.21 -12.60 2.49
CA ARG A 167 10.94 -12.16 3.12
C ARG A 167 10.93 -10.68 3.49
N ASN A 168 12.06 -10.15 3.96
CA ASN A 168 12.15 -8.74 4.34
C ASN A 168 11.92 -7.81 3.14
N ASP A 169 12.47 -8.13 1.97
CA ASP A 169 12.24 -7.34 0.76
C ASP A 169 10.76 -7.44 0.33
N VAL A 170 10.14 -8.62 0.46
CA VAL A 170 8.72 -8.82 0.13
C VAL A 170 7.80 -8.04 1.10
N TYR A 171 8.09 -8.05 2.40
CA TYR A 171 7.37 -7.25 3.39
C TYR A 171 7.45 -5.76 3.07
N GLU A 172 8.67 -5.25 2.83
CA GLU A 172 8.89 -3.85 2.49
C GLU A 172 8.13 -3.46 1.20
N ALA A 173 8.19 -4.29 0.16
CA ALA A 173 7.46 -4.04 -1.08
C ALA A 173 5.94 -4.03 -0.88
N ARG A 174 5.41 -4.96 -0.08
CA ARG A 174 3.99 -5.02 0.26
C ARG A 174 3.53 -3.75 0.97
N ASP A 175 4.28 -3.33 1.98
CA ASP A 175 3.94 -2.16 2.78
C ASP A 175 3.99 -0.89 1.91
N LEU A 176 4.99 -0.75 1.04
CA LEU A 176 5.08 0.35 0.07
C LEU A 176 3.91 0.37 -0.93
N TYR A 177 3.50 -0.81 -1.43
CA TYR A 177 2.35 -0.93 -2.32
C TYR A 177 1.05 -0.52 -1.62
N CYS A 178 0.84 -0.96 -0.37
CA CYS A 178 -0.32 -0.57 0.41
C CYS A 178 -0.43 0.95 0.53
N LEU A 179 0.71 1.64 0.67
CA LEU A 179 0.78 3.09 0.86
C LEU A 179 0.77 3.90 -0.44
N GLY A 180 0.57 3.27 -1.59
CA GLY A 180 0.53 3.96 -2.88
C GLY A 180 1.90 4.25 -3.50
N TYR A 181 3.01 3.79 -2.90
CA TYR A 181 4.36 3.95 -3.44
C TYR A 181 4.68 2.82 -4.43
N PHE A 182 3.89 2.75 -5.49
CA PHE A 182 3.91 1.64 -6.46
C PHE A 182 5.26 1.44 -7.14
N SER A 183 5.87 2.52 -7.64
CA SER A 183 7.19 2.48 -8.28
C SER A 183 8.27 2.00 -7.31
N THR A 184 8.24 2.48 -6.06
CA THR A 184 9.17 2.07 -5.01
C THR A 184 8.97 0.60 -4.59
N SER A 185 7.72 0.14 -4.52
CA SER A 185 7.40 -1.27 -4.26
C SER A 185 8.01 -2.19 -5.32
N LEU A 186 7.85 -1.84 -6.61
CA LEU A 186 8.46 -2.57 -7.73
C LEU A 186 9.99 -2.53 -7.69
N PHE A 187 10.59 -1.40 -7.29
CA PHE A 187 12.03 -1.30 -7.09
C PHE A 187 12.52 -2.29 -6.02
N VAL A 188 11.84 -2.39 -4.89
CA VAL A 188 12.21 -3.30 -3.80
C VAL A 188 12.09 -4.76 -4.24
N LEU A 189 11.02 -5.14 -4.95
CA LEU A 189 10.90 -6.48 -5.54
C LEU A 189 11.99 -6.75 -6.59
N GLY A 190 12.31 -5.77 -7.44
CA GLY A 190 13.42 -5.86 -8.39
C GLY A 190 14.77 -6.11 -7.72
N ARG A 191 15.00 -5.54 -6.54
CA ARG A 191 16.18 -5.83 -5.71
C ARG A 191 16.20 -7.28 -5.22
N ALA A 192 15.07 -7.82 -4.78
CA ALA A 192 14.97 -9.22 -4.37
C ALA A 192 15.27 -10.19 -5.54
N VAL A 193 14.70 -9.91 -6.72
CA VAL A 193 14.97 -10.65 -7.97
C VAL A 193 16.44 -10.55 -8.35
N GLU A 194 17.08 -9.38 -8.18
CA GLU A 194 18.51 -9.21 -8.45
C GLU A 194 19.39 -10.07 -7.53
N LYS A 195 19.05 -10.15 -6.24
CA LYS A 195 19.73 -11.05 -5.29
C LYS A 195 19.56 -12.51 -5.71
N ALA A 196 18.35 -12.92 -6.08
CA ALA A 196 18.07 -14.29 -6.52
C ALA A 196 18.84 -14.66 -7.80
N LEU A 197 18.96 -13.75 -8.76
CA LEU A 197 19.78 -13.97 -9.96
C LEU A 197 21.27 -14.13 -9.65
N LEU A 198 21.81 -13.32 -8.73
CA LEU A 198 23.19 -13.44 -8.29
C LEU A 198 23.44 -14.83 -7.69
N GLU A 199 22.54 -15.27 -6.81
CA GLU A 199 22.59 -16.57 -6.16
C GLU A 199 22.45 -17.72 -7.16
N LEU A 200 21.49 -17.66 -8.09
CA LEU A 200 21.32 -18.65 -9.15
C LEU A 200 22.62 -18.88 -9.92
N GLY A 201 23.35 -17.80 -10.26
CA GLY A 201 24.62 -17.97 -10.95
C GLY A 201 25.75 -18.51 -10.09
N GLN A 202 25.76 -18.22 -8.79
CA GLN A 202 26.71 -18.80 -7.85
C GLN A 202 26.47 -20.31 -7.69
N LEU A 203 25.22 -20.71 -7.47
CA LEU A 203 24.82 -22.11 -7.35
C LEU A 203 25.00 -22.86 -8.67
N ARG A 204 24.76 -22.22 -9.81
CA ARG A 204 25.06 -22.79 -11.13
C ARG A 204 26.57 -22.88 -11.42
N ASN A 205 27.44 -22.46 -10.50
CA ASN A 205 28.89 -22.49 -10.65
C ASN A 205 29.40 -21.67 -11.86
N ILE A 206 28.77 -20.50 -12.08
CA ILE A 206 29.25 -19.53 -13.08
C ILE A 206 30.41 -18.77 -12.47
N ARG A 207 31.60 -18.96 -13.03
CA ARG A 207 32.83 -18.32 -12.56
C ARG A 207 33.08 -17.00 -13.26
N SER A 208 32.86 -16.97 -14.58
CA SER A 208 33.10 -15.79 -15.40
C SER A 208 32.15 -15.67 -16.59
N ILE A 209 32.00 -14.45 -17.07
CA ILE A 209 31.25 -14.11 -18.29
C ILE A 209 32.13 -13.26 -19.21
N GLU A 210 31.95 -13.37 -20.51
CA GLU A 210 32.62 -12.52 -21.49
C GLU A 210 31.66 -11.43 -21.98
N ALA A 211 31.90 -10.19 -21.54
CA ALA A 211 31.08 -9.03 -21.88
C ALA A 211 31.91 -7.98 -22.63
N PHE A 212 31.49 -7.61 -23.84
CA PHE A 212 32.19 -6.65 -24.70
C PHE A 212 33.67 -7.04 -24.96
N GLY A 213 33.93 -8.34 -25.18
CA GLY A 213 35.27 -8.88 -25.43
C GLY A 213 36.21 -8.85 -24.22
N ARG A 214 35.67 -8.71 -23.00
CA ARG A 214 36.42 -8.80 -21.75
C ARG A 214 35.78 -9.81 -20.82
N GLU A 215 36.59 -10.72 -20.31
CA GLU A 215 36.19 -11.63 -19.25
C GLU A 215 36.05 -10.87 -17.93
N LYS A 216 34.97 -11.18 -17.20
CA LYS A 216 34.68 -10.66 -15.87
C LYS A 216 34.23 -11.77 -14.97
N SER A 217 34.64 -11.75 -13.70
CA SER A 217 34.11 -12.69 -12.71
C SER A 217 32.61 -12.47 -12.50
N TRP A 218 31.88 -13.54 -12.17
CA TRP A 218 30.43 -13.47 -11.93
C TRP A 218 30.05 -12.43 -10.86
N ASN A 219 30.84 -12.38 -9.78
CA ASN A 219 30.62 -11.46 -8.66
C ASN A 219 30.90 -10.00 -9.03
N GLU A 220 31.70 -9.72 -10.06
CA GLU A 220 32.00 -8.37 -10.55
C GLU A 220 31.16 -7.94 -11.76
N ALA A 221 30.43 -8.88 -12.38
CA ALA A 221 29.55 -8.61 -13.50
C ALA A 221 28.43 -7.62 -13.12
N ARG A 222 28.03 -6.76 -14.06
CA ARG A 222 26.85 -5.90 -13.86
C ARG A 222 25.57 -6.73 -13.96
N PHE A 223 24.50 -6.25 -13.33
CA PHE A 223 23.18 -6.89 -13.36
C PHE A 223 22.72 -7.27 -14.78
N TYR A 224 22.80 -6.32 -15.72
CA TYR A 224 22.45 -6.55 -17.12
C TYR A 224 23.20 -7.74 -17.74
N SER A 225 24.51 -7.83 -17.50
CA SER A 225 25.35 -8.90 -18.03
C SER A 225 25.04 -10.25 -17.38
N ARG A 226 24.72 -10.29 -16.09
CA ARG A 226 24.29 -11.51 -15.39
C ARG A 226 22.97 -12.05 -15.95
N LYS A 227 21.99 -11.16 -16.13
CA LYS A 227 20.70 -11.49 -16.75
C LYS A 227 20.91 -12.05 -18.17
N GLU A 228 21.74 -11.40 -18.98
CA GLU A 228 22.02 -11.88 -20.34
C GLU A 228 22.69 -13.26 -20.33
N ALA A 229 23.65 -13.50 -19.43
CA ALA A 229 24.33 -14.79 -19.34
C ALA A 229 23.35 -15.93 -19.00
N LEU A 230 22.50 -15.73 -17.99
CA LEU A 230 21.57 -16.75 -17.51
C LEU A 230 20.54 -17.17 -18.56
N LYS A 231 20.21 -16.30 -19.51
CA LYS A 231 19.34 -16.65 -20.65
C LYS A 231 19.97 -17.68 -21.58
N HIS A 232 21.30 -17.70 -21.68
CA HIS A 232 22.04 -18.60 -22.57
C HIS A 232 22.51 -19.88 -21.86
N ILE A 233 22.65 -19.85 -20.55
CA ILE A 233 23.13 -20.98 -19.73
C ILE A 233 22.02 -22.00 -19.52
N GLN A 234 22.36 -23.29 -19.62
CA GLN A 234 21.44 -24.40 -19.35
C GLN A 234 21.41 -24.77 -17.87
N HIS A 235 20.23 -25.20 -17.42
CA HIS A 235 20.06 -25.86 -16.14
C HIS A 235 20.84 -27.19 -16.10
N PRO A 236 21.47 -27.58 -14.99
CA PRO A 236 22.30 -28.79 -14.94
C PRO A 236 21.54 -30.08 -15.25
N THR A 237 20.26 -30.16 -14.86
CA THR A 237 19.44 -31.38 -14.94
C THR A 237 18.63 -31.50 -16.24
N GLY A 238 18.73 -30.55 -17.18
CA GLY A 238 17.85 -30.53 -18.33
C GLY A 238 18.32 -29.66 -19.50
N THR A 239 17.49 -29.59 -20.54
CA THR A 239 17.77 -28.76 -21.72
C THR A 239 17.28 -27.31 -21.57
N GLU A 240 16.52 -27.05 -20.51
CA GLU A 240 15.99 -25.73 -20.21
C GLU A 240 17.10 -24.75 -19.84
N LYS A 241 16.84 -23.46 -20.08
CA LYS A 241 17.75 -22.38 -19.69
C LYS A 241 17.56 -22.02 -18.23
N MET A 242 18.59 -21.42 -17.61
CA MET A 242 18.51 -20.95 -16.22
C MET A 242 17.38 -19.93 -16.02
N ILE A 243 17.18 -19.05 -17.01
CA ILE A 243 15.98 -18.24 -17.10
C ILE A 243 15.32 -18.38 -18.48
N SER A 244 14.00 -18.43 -18.49
CA SER A 244 13.20 -18.47 -19.72
C SER A 244 13.14 -17.10 -20.41
N GLN A 245 12.68 -17.08 -21.65
CA GLN A 245 12.46 -15.82 -22.38
C GLN A 245 11.41 -14.92 -21.72
N ARG A 246 10.39 -15.51 -21.07
CA ARG A 246 9.38 -14.76 -20.29
C ARG A 246 10.04 -14.11 -19.07
N GLN A 247 10.76 -14.89 -18.26
CA GLN A 247 11.46 -14.39 -17.08
C GLN A 247 12.45 -13.28 -17.45
N TYR A 248 13.21 -13.45 -18.54
CA TYR A 248 14.10 -12.41 -19.06
C TYR A 248 13.36 -11.09 -19.37
N HIS A 249 12.17 -11.17 -19.96
CA HIS A 249 11.37 -9.99 -20.26
C HIS A 249 10.86 -9.30 -18.99
N GLU A 250 10.34 -10.06 -18.02
CA GLU A 250 9.87 -9.53 -16.73
C GLU A 250 11.01 -8.87 -15.92
N ILE A 251 12.20 -9.48 -15.90
CA ILE A 251 13.39 -8.87 -15.29
C ILE A 251 13.72 -7.54 -15.99
N SER A 252 13.55 -7.46 -17.32
CA SER A 252 13.83 -6.22 -18.07
C SER A 252 12.85 -5.11 -17.67
N ILE A 253 11.57 -5.44 -17.53
CA ILE A 253 10.55 -4.51 -17.03
C ILE A 253 10.93 -3.99 -15.64
N LEU A 254 11.36 -4.86 -14.73
CA LEU A 254 11.80 -4.45 -13.38
C LEU A 254 13.04 -3.55 -13.39
N VAL A 255 13.97 -3.77 -14.32
CA VAL A 255 15.13 -2.89 -14.52
C VAL A 255 14.70 -1.51 -15.01
N ASP A 256 13.73 -1.46 -15.93
CA ASP A 256 13.21 -0.19 -16.44
C ASP A 256 12.53 0.58 -15.31
N TYR A 257 11.70 -0.07 -14.49
CA TYR A 257 11.17 0.54 -13.27
C TYR A 257 12.28 1.05 -12.36
N ARG A 258 13.26 0.20 -12.01
CA ARG A 258 14.38 0.57 -11.13
C ARG A 258 15.14 1.81 -11.61
N ASN A 259 15.46 1.88 -12.90
CA ASN A 259 16.21 2.99 -13.46
C ASN A 259 15.38 4.27 -13.54
N ASN A 260 14.05 4.13 -13.64
CA ASN A 260 13.15 5.25 -13.85
C ASN A 260 12.38 5.69 -12.60
N VAL A 261 12.45 4.99 -11.47
CA VAL A 261 11.77 5.36 -10.20
C VAL A 261 12.13 6.78 -9.72
N ALA A 262 13.32 7.30 -10.06
CA ALA A 262 13.75 8.66 -9.71
C ALA A 262 13.35 9.73 -10.76
N HIS A 263 12.70 9.32 -11.84
CA HIS A 263 12.26 10.21 -12.92
C HIS A 263 10.74 10.46 -12.80
N THR A 264 10.35 11.73 -12.87
CA THR A 264 8.96 12.23 -12.75
C THR A 264 7.97 11.56 -13.71
N ASP A 265 8.45 10.93 -14.78
CA ASP A 265 7.60 10.26 -15.77
C ASP A 265 7.05 8.91 -15.26
N TYR A 266 7.62 8.35 -14.19
CA TYR A 266 7.18 7.12 -13.53
C TYR A 266 6.40 7.34 -12.22
N ASP A 267 6.06 8.59 -11.91
CA ASP A 267 5.18 8.94 -10.76
C ASP A 267 3.71 8.58 -10.99
N ASN A 268 3.32 8.20 -12.22
CA ASN A 268 1.92 7.99 -12.60
C ASN A 268 1.55 6.52 -12.90
N LEU A 269 2.11 5.57 -12.16
CA LEU A 269 1.59 4.20 -12.19
C LEU A 269 0.22 4.17 -11.52
N ASP A 270 -0.80 3.69 -12.22
CA ASP A 270 -2.07 3.39 -11.56
C ASP A 270 -1.94 2.14 -10.68
N ARG A 271 -2.81 2.02 -9.68
CA ARG A 271 -2.78 0.92 -8.70
C ARG A 271 -2.93 -0.46 -9.37
N GLN A 272 -3.79 -0.59 -10.38
CA GLN A 272 -4.10 -1.89 -10.99
C GLN A 272 -2.92 -2.39 -11.83
N GLU A 273 -2.31 -1.51 -12.60
CA GLU A 273 -1.10 -1.78 -13.34
C GLU A 273 0.06 -2.07 -12.39
N ALA A 274 0.21 -1.30 -11.31
CA ALA A 274 1.19 -1.57 -10.26
C ALA A 274 1.00 -2.96 -9.65
N LEU A 275 -0.24 -3.32 -9.27
CA LEU A 275 -0.56 -4.62 -8.71
C LEU A 275 -0.19 -5.75 -9.66
N ARG A 276 -0.58 -5.63 -10.94
CA ARG A 276 -0.27 -6.61 -11.97
C ARG A 276 1.24 -6.80 -12.11
N GLN A 277 2.01 -5.71 -12.11
CA GLN A 277 3.46 -5.77 -12.20
C GLN A 277 4.10 -6.38 -10.95
N ILE A 278 3.59 -6.04 -9.77
CA ILE A 278 4.01 -6.60 -8.49
C ILE A 278 3.75 -8.11 -8.43
N GLN A 279 2.58 -8.57 -8.88
CA GLN A 279 2.25 -9.98 -8.94
C GLN A 279 3.16 -10.74 -9.90
N ASN A 280 3.45 -10.18 -11.08
CA ASN A 280 4.41 -10.76 -12.02
C ASN A 280 5.82 -10.84 -11.41
N ALA A 281 6.28 -9.76 -10.76
CA ALA A 281 7.58 -9.70 -10.12
C ALA A 281 7.71 -10.69 -8.95
N PHE A 282 6.64 -10.86 -8.19
CA PHE A 282 6.57 -11.80 -7.09
C PHE A 282 6.57 -13.25 -7.60
N SER A 283 5.77 -13.56 -8.63
CA SER A 283 5.78 -14.87 -9.29
C SER A 283 7.15 -15.20 -9.90
N LEU A 284 7.80 -14.22 -10.53
CA LEU A 284 9.18 -14.37 -11.02
C LEU A 284 10.15 -14.70 -9.87
N LEU A 285 10.03 -14.06 -8.71
CA LEU A 285 10.86 -14.35 -7.55
C LEU A 285 10.60 -15.78 -7.04
N GLN A 286 9.35 -16.23 -6.96
CA GLN A 286 9.00 -17.61 -6.58
C GLN A 286 9.69 -18.62 -7.49
N GLU A 287 9.56 -18.44 -8.81
CA GLU A 287 10.18 -19.34 -9.80
C GLU A 287 11.71 -19.35 -9.71
N MET A 288 12.34 -18.22 -9.37
CA MET A 288 13.78 -18.18 -9.12
C MET A 288 14.15 -18.93 -7.85
N CYS A 289 13.38 -18.77 -6.78
CA CYS A 289 13.57 -19.48 -5.52
C CYS A 289 13.40 -21.00 -5.69
N GLU A 290 12.45 -21.44 -6.51
CA GLU A 290 12.29 -22.86 -6.87
C GLU A 290 13.57 -23.40 -7.53
N LYS A 291 14.10 -22.69 -8.55
CA LYS A 291 15.36 -23.06 -9.21
C LYS A 291 16.57 -23.04 -8.27
N ILE A 292 16.62 -22.09 -7.34
CA ILE A 292 17.64 -22.05 -6.28
C ILE A 292 17.53 -23.30 -5.41
N GLY A 293 16.32 -23.69 -5.02
CA GLY A 293 16.03 -24.91 -4.27
C GLY A 293 16.53 -26.15 -5.02
N GLU A 294 16.16 -26.30 -6.29
CA GLU A 294 16.61 -27.39 -7.15
C GLU A 294 18.14 -27.48 -7.22
N LEU A 295 18.84 -26.35 -7.42
CA LEU A 295 20.30 -26.34 -7.48
C LEU A 295 20.96 -26.68 -6.13
N ARG A 296 20.35 -26.28 -5.01
CA ARG A 296 20.86 -26.61 -3.66
C ARG A 296 20.74 -28.10 -3.32
N GLU A 297 19.85 -28.83 -4.01
CA GLU A 297 19.69 -30.28 -3.84
C GLU A 297 20.71 -31.11 -4.64
N LEU A 298 21.32 -30.51 -5.66
CA LEU A 298 22.35 -31.15 -6.48
C LEU A 298 23.69 -31.18 -5.75
N SER A 299 24.47 -32.22 -6.01
CA SER A 299 25.86 -32.30 -5.55
C SER A 299 26.81 -31.50 -6.45
N ASP A 300 27.96 -31.10 -5.92
CA ASP A 300 28.97 -30.32 -6.66
C ASP A 300 29.43 -31.01 -7.96
N ASP A 301 29.44 -32.35 -7.97
CA ASP A 301 29.84 -33.16 -9.13
C ASP A 301 28.79 -33.13 -10.26
N GLU A 302 27.55 -32.76 -9.95
CA GLU A 302 26.44 -32.62 -10.92
C GLU A 302 26.38 -31.22 -11.56
N ILE A 303 27.16 -30.26 -11.05
CA ILE A 303 27.14 -28.87 -11.50
C ILE A 303 28.49 -28.50 -12.14
N GLU A 304 28.58 -28.75 -13.45
CA GLU A 304 29.77 -28.38 -14.23
C GLU A 304 30.02 -26.85 -14.19
N PRO A 305 31.25 -26.40 -13.92
CA PRO A 305 31.58 -24.98 -13.89
C PRO A 305 31.44 -24.33 -15.27
N ILE A 306 30.98 -23.08 -15.27
CA ILE A 306 30.86 -22.27 -16.50
C ILE A 306 31.85 -21.11 -16.45
N GLU A 307 32.68 -21.02 -17.48
CA GLU A 307 33.67 -19.96 -17.68
C GLU A 307 33.48 -19.34 -19.07
N GLY A 308 33.64 -18.03 -19.16
CA GLY A 308 33.64 -17.31 -20.44
C GLY A 308 32.31 -17.31 -21.19
N GLN A 309 31.16 -17.45 -20.51
CA GLN A 309 29.86 -17.36 -21.18
C GLN A 309 29.72 -15.99 -21.85
N SER A 310 29.67 -15.98 -23.18
CA SER A 310 29.50 -14.76 -23.96
C SER A 310 28.13 -14.14 -23.72
N VAL A 311 28.14 -12.84 -23.45
CA VAL A 311 26.97 -11.97 -23.40
C VAL A 311 27.15 -10.84 -24.41
N ASN A 312 26.37 -10.90 -25.50
CA ASN A 312 26.39 -9.92 -26.59
C ASN A 312 25.23 -8.93 -26.45
#